data_AF-A0A518V734-F1
#
_entry.id   AF-A0A518V734-F1
#
_cell.length_a   1.000
_cell.length_b   1.000
_cell.length_c   1.000
_cell.angle_alpha   90.00
_cell.angle_beta   90.00
_cell.angle_gamma   90.00
#
_symmetry.space_group_name_H-M   'P 1'
#
loop_
_entity.id
_entity.type
_entity.pdbx_description
1 polymer ?
#
loop_
_entity_poly.entity_id
_entity_poly.type
_entity_poly.pdbx_seq_one_letter_code
_entity_poly.pdbx_strand_id
1 'polypeptide(L)'
;MLDIEKTKGLQAPQITAFCLAFLTYIKARTDKTPILYTGASFAKTHLGKALAGFLLWVAHYGTNQPMSNPTWSRWAVFQYSDCGKVAGINGNVDMNWMEKDFWDIHMKEETTVDKMLANEIIKVLKEQWVISDTLGYSEKKKYLGDLADRVRVASGQDPQNK
;
A
#
# COMPACT_ATOMS: atom_id res chain seq x y z
N MET A 1 -9.38 0.83 6.79
CA MET A 1 -8.73 0.38 8.03
C MET A 1 -9.81 0.16 9.09
N LEU A 2 -9.60 -0.78 10.01
CA LEU A 2 -10.38 -0.89 11.24
C LEU A 2 -9.50 -0.45 12.42
N ASP A 3 -9.92 0.55 13.16
CA ASP A 3 -9.29 0.97 14.42
C ASP A 3 -10.04 0.29 15.59
N ILE A 4 -9.33 -0.51 16.39
CA ILE A 4 -9.89 -1.22 17.55
C ILE A 4 -8.95 -1.17 18.76
N GLU A 5 -9.35 -0.41 19.78
CA GLU A 5 -8.53 -0.21 20.99
C GLU A 5 -9.31 -0.30 22.30
N LYS A 6 -10.61 -0.58 22.22
CA LYS A 6 -11.52 -0.60 23.38
C LYS A 6 -12.37 -1.85 23.36
N THR A 7 -12.47 -2.52 24.50
CA THR A 7 -13.26 -3.74 24.64
C THR A 7 -14.76 -3.47 24.64
N LYS A 8 -15.18 -2.30 25.14
CA LYS A 8 -16.60 -1.95 25.37
C LYS A 8 -17.34 -3.02 26.19
N GLY A 9 -16.64 -3.70 27.10
CA GLY A 9 -17.19 -4.77 27.94
C GLY A 9 -17.25 -6.15 27.26
N LEU A 10 -16.81 -6.28 26.01
CA LEU A 10 -16.73 -7.57 25.31
C LEU A 10 -15.50 -8.37 25.73
N GLN A 11 -15.64 -9.69 25.72
CA GLN A 11 -14.53 -10.63 25.93
C GLN A 11 -13.70 -10.80 24.65
N ALA A 12 -12.45 -11.23 24.79
CA ALA A 12 -11.51 -11.38 23.67
C ALA A 12 -12.06 -12.19 22.46
N PRO A 13 -12.75 -13.32 22.64
CA PRO A 13 -13.34 -14.05 21.50
C PRO A 13 -14.42 -13.24 20.76
N GLN A 14 -15.20 -12.44 21.48
CA GLN A 14 -16.26 -11.60 20.90
C GLN A 14 -15.67 -10.43 20.11
N ILE A 15 -14.62 -9.79 20.65
CA ILE A 15 -13.88 -8.73 19.94
C ILE A 15 -13.25 -9.29 18.66
N THR A 16 -12.61 -10.46 18.76
CA THR A 16 -12.01 -11.14 17.60
C THR A 16 -13.05 -11.45 16.52
N ALA A 17 -14.21 -12.00 16.91
CA ALA A 17 -15.30 -12.30 15.98
C ALA A 17 -15.87 -11.03 15.33
N PHE A 18 -16.04 -9.95 16.09
CA PHE A 18 -16.47 -8.65 15.57
C PHE A 18 -15.49 -8.11 14.52
N CYS A 19 -14.20 -8.07 14.85
CA CYS A 19 -13.16 -7.60 13.94
C CYS A 19 -13.14 -8.44 12.65
N LEU A 20 -13.23 -9.77 12.77
CA LEU A 20 -13.23 -10.67 11.62
C LEU A 20 -14.43 -10.39 10.71
N ALA A 21 -15.63 -10.25 11.27
CA ALA A 21 -16.84 -9.95 10.52
C ALA A 21 -16.72 -8.61 9.78
N PHE A 22 -16.28 -7.55 10.45
CA PHE A 22 -16.09 -6.23 9.87
C PHE A 22 -15.07 -6.26 8.71
N LEU A 23 -13.89 -6.83 8.94
CA LEU A 23 -12.81 -6.85 7.96
C LEU A 23 -13.19 -7.69 6.73
N THR A 24 -13.87 -8.82 6.94
CA THR A 24 -14.37 -9.68 5.86
C THR A 24 -15.43 -8.97 5.03
N TYR A 25 -16.36 -8.28 5.68
CA TYR A 25 -17.38 -7.50 5.00
C TYR A 25 -16.79 -6.38 4.13
N ILE A 26 -15.86 -5.59 4.68
CA ILE A 26 -15.19 -4.52 3.92
C ILE A 26 -14.44 -5.08 2.71
N LYS A 27 -13.69 -6.17 2.90
CA LYS A 27 -12.98 -6.84 1.81
C LYS A 27 -13.94 -7.26 0.69
N ALA A 28 -15.05 -7.92 1.04
CA ALA A 28 -16.04 -8.37 0.06
C ALA A 28 -16.74 -7.22 -0.67
N ARG A 29 -16.92 -6.07 -0.03
CA ARG A 29 -17.63 -4.91 -0.61
C ARG A 29 -16.76 -4.01 -1.47
N THR A 30 -15.45 -4.03 -1.26
CA THR A 30 -14.52 -3.07 -1.90
C THR A 30 -13.46 -3.73 -2.77
N ASP A 31 -13.35 -5.06 -2.70
CA ASP A 31 -12.25 -5.85 -3.28
C ASP A 31 -10.85 -5.44 -2.78
N LYS A 32 -10.79 -4.61 -1.72
CA LYS A 32 -9.56 -4.15 -1.10
C LYS A 32 -9.39 -4.83 0.26
N THR A 33 -8.19 -5.33 0.54
CA THR A 33 -7.91 -5.96 1.84
C THR A 33 -7.69 -4.87 2.90
N PRO A 34 -8.55 -4.77 3.95
CA PRO A 34 -8.38 -3.77 4.99
C PRO A 34 -7.23 -4.13 5.95
N ILE A 35 -6.56 -3.10 6.48
CA ILE A 35 -5.61 -3.18 7.60
C ILE A 35 -6.32 -2.98 8.94
N LEU A 36 -5.89 -3.70 9.98
CA LEU A 36 -6.35 -3.55 11.36
C LEU A 36 -5.33 -2.73 12.16
N TYR A 37 -5.79 -1.65 12.80
CA TYR A 37 -5.04 -0.82 13.72
C TYR A 37 -5.41 -1.12 15.18
N THR A 38 -4.41 -1.17 16.06
CA THR A 38 -4.58 -1.36 17.51
C THR A 38 -3.29 -1.06 18.28
N GLY A 39 -3.41 -0.72 19.56
CA GLY A 39 -2.28 -0.76 20.51
C GLY A 39 -1.75 -2.19 20.73
N ALA A 40 -0.43 -2.33 20.92
CA ALA A 40 0.24 -3.63 20.99
C ALA A 40 -0.22 -4.52 22.17
N SER A 41 -0.46 -3.91 23.34
CA SER A 41 -0.97 -4.64 24.51
C SER A 41 -2.42 -5.11 24.29
N PHE A 42 -3.26 -4.27 23.66
CA PHE A 42 -4.63 -4.63 23.30
C PHE A 42 -4.65 -5.80 22.32
N ALA A 43 -3.80 -5.74 21.29
CA ALA A 43 -3.64 -6.82 20.31
C ALA A 43 -3.29 -8.15 20.99
N LYS A 44 -2.27 -8.14 21.87
CA LYS A 44 -1.81 -9.32 22.58
C LYS A 44 -2.87 -9.93 23.50
N THR A 45 -3.70 -9.09 24.11
CA THR A 45 -4.67 -9.51 25.14
C THR A 45 -6.02 -9.90 24.55
N HIS A 46 -6.46 -9.23 23.49
CA HIS A 46 -7.86 -9.30 23.05
C HIS A 46 -8.06 -9.80 21.61
N LEU A 47 -7.02 -9.84 20.77
CA LEU A 47 -7.15 -10.17 19.35
C LEU A 47 -6.54 -11.54 19.05
N GLY A 48 -7.36 -12.49 18.62
CA GLY A 48 -6.97 -13.88 18.40
C GLY A 48 -6.54 -14.23 16.97
N LYS A 49 -6.02 -15.46 16.82
CA LYS A 49 -5.45 -16.04 15.58
C LYS A 49 -6.33 -15.93 14.33
N ALA A 50 -7.65 -15.84 14.47
CA ALA A 50 -8.56 -15.68 13.34
C ALA A 50 -8.31 -14.40 12.52
N LEU A 51 -7.62 -13.40 13.10
CA LEU A 51 -7.27 -12.14 12.45
C LEU A 51 -5.90 -12.18 11.74
N ALA A 52 -5.14 -13.28 11.85
CA ALA A 52 -3.77 -13.37 11.32
C ALA A 52 -3.68 -13.23 9.79
N GLY A 53 -4.79 -13.43 9.06
CA GLY A 53 -4.87 -13.21 7.61
C GLY A 53 -5.01 -11.74 7.21
N PHE A 54 -5.24 -10.83 8.16
CA PHE A 54 -5.28 -9.39 7.93
C PHE A 54 -4.00 -8.73 8.40
N LEU A 55 -3.63 -7.63 7.73
CA LEU A 55 -2.43 -6.88 8.04
C LEU A 55 -2.61 -6.10 9.36
N LEU A 56 -1.51 -5.97 10.11
CA LEU A 56 -1.47 -5.27 11.39
C LEU A 56 -0.77 -3.92 11.25
N TRP A 57 -1.46 -2.85 11.63
CA TRP A 57 -0.88 -1.57 12.01
C TRP A 57 -0.87 -1.51 13.54
N VAL A 58 0.31 -1.53 14.15
CA VAL A 58 0.42 -1.60 15.61
C VAL A 58 0.96 -0.30 16.19
N ALA A 59 0.35 0.18 17.27
CA ALA A 59 0.86 1.27 18.07
C ALA A 59 1.65 0.75 19.28
N HIS A 60 2.90 1.22 19.44
CA HIS A 60 3.73 0.91 20.61
C HIS A 60 4.80 1.99 20.83
N TYR A 61 4.52 2.95 21.70
CA TYR A 61 5.39 4.13 21.85
C TYR A 61 6.57 3.87 22.81
N GLY A 62 7.65 4.64 22.64
CA GLY A 62 8.82 4.56 23.52
C GLY A 62 9.69 3.31 23.29
N THR A 63 9.53 2.63 22.16
CA THR A 63 10.32 1.45 21.77
C THR A 63 10.66 1.50 20.29
N ASN A 64 11.75 0.84 19.91
CA ASN A 64 12.17 0.70 18.51
C ASN A 64 11.51 -0.50 17.82
N GLN A 65 10.83 -1.37 18.57
CA GLN A 65 10.14 -2.52 18.03
C GLN A 65 8.84 -2.80 18.80
N PRO A 66 7.72 -3.07 18.10
CA PRO A 66 6.51 -3.58 18.73
C PRO A 66 6.76 -4.86 19.52
N MET A 67 6.07 -5.03 20.65
CA MET A 67 6.17 -6.27 21.42
C MET A 67 5.64 -7.46 20.59
N SER A 68 6.16 -8.64 20.88
CA SER A 68 5.63 -9.87 20.29
C SER A 68 4.18 -10.10 20.73
N ASN A 69 3.37 -10.61 19.81
CA ASN A 69 1.99 -10.98 20.06
C ASN A 69 1.71 -12.37 19.47
N PRO A 70 0.76 -13.13 20.02
CA PRO A 70 0.51 -14.49 19.57
C PRO A 70 -0.22 -14.56 18.24
N THR A 71 -0.82 -13.48 17.73
CA THR A 71 -1.67 -13.51 16.53
C THR A 71 -0.88 -13.25 15.25
N TRP A 72 -0.08 -12.18 15.22
CA TRP A 72 0.75 -11.77 14.10
C TRP A 72 2.23 -11.99 14.39
N SER A 73 2.93 -12.62 13.45
CA SER A 73 4.40 -12.75 13.48
C SER A 73 5.14 -11.54 12.93
N ARG A 74 4.42 -10.63 12.24
CA ARG A 74 4.94 -9.38 11.65
C ARG A 74 3.86 -8.30 11.68
N TRP A 75 4.27 -7.04 11.61
CA TRP A 75 3.39 -5.89 11.42
C TRP A 75 3.67 -5.27 10.03
N ALA A 76 2.67 -4.60 9.45
CA ALA A 76 2.81 -3.87 8.19
C ALA A 76 3.14 -2.40 8.42
N VAL A 77 2.57 -1.81 9.48
CA VAL A 77 2.84 -0.44 9.90
C VAL A 77 3.07 -0.40 11.41
N PHE A 78 4.06 0.37 11.84
CA PHE A 78 4.37 0.61 13.24
C PHE A 78 4.21 2.10 13.56
N GLN A 79 3.20 2.43 14.37
CA GLN A 79 3.06 3.75 14.97
C GLN A 79 3.93 3.82 16.23
N TYR A 80 5.05 4.54 16.13
CA TYR A 80 6.09 4.55 17.16
C TYR A 80 6.05 5.79 18.06
N SER A 81 5.27 6.80 17.69
CA SER A 81 5.09 8.03 18.46
C SER A 81 3.76 8.70 18.12
N ASP A 82 3.17 9.37 19.10
CA ASP A 82 2.00 10.26 18.99
C ASP A 82 2.38 11.73 19.17
N CYS A 83 3.67 12.04 19.34
CA CYS A 83 4.18 13.35 19.72
C CYS A 83 5.22 13.91 18.74
N GLY A 84 5.23 13.38 17.52
CA GLY A 84 6.10 13.84 16.45
C GLY A 84 5.79 15.27 15.99
N LYS A 85 6.73 15.82 15.21
CA LYS A 85 6.62 17.14 14.58
C LYS A 85 6.87 17.00 13.09
N VAL A 86 5.91 17.48 12.29
CA VAL A 86 5.99 17.48 10.83
C VAL A 86 5.80 18.90 10.34
N ALA A 87 6.72 19.38 9.51
CA ALA A 87 6.62 20.72 8.93
C ALA A 87 5.30 20.87 8.18
N GLY A 88 4.56 21.95 8.46
CA GLY A 88 3.24 22.20 7.89
C GLY A 88 2.07 21.62 8.69
N ILE A 89 2.31 20.87 9.77
CA ILE A 89 1.25 20.38 10.65
C ILE A 89 1.43 20.97 12.06
N ASN A 90 0.41 21.69 12.54
CA ASN A 90 0.41 22.24 13.89
C ASN A 90 0.09 21.15 14.92
N GLY A 91 0.83 21.15 16.04
CA GLY A 91 0.57 20.25 17.16
C GLY A 91 1.44 19.00 17.16
N ASN A 92 0.97 17.95 17.83
CA ASN A 92 1.59 16.64 17.87
C ASN A 92 1.08 15.79 16.71
N VAL A 93 1.97 15.01 16.09
CA VAL A 93 1.66 14.18 14.93
C VAL A 93 2.02 12.74 15.21
N ASP A 94 1.12 11.84 14.82
CA ASP A 94 1.36 10.41 14.84
C ASP A 94 2.42 10.02 13.80
N MET A 95 3.48 9.37 14.27
CA MET A 95 4.61 8.96 13.45
C MET A 95 4.58 7.47 13.20
N ASN A 96 4.74 7.09 11.94
CA ASN A 96 4.56 5.72 11.48
C ASN A 96 5.72 5.28 10.59
N TRP A 97 6.14 4.03 10.73
CA TRP A 97 6.98 3.33 9.76
C TRP A 97 6.19 2.24 9.06
N MET A 98 6.36 2.14 7.75
CA MET A 98 5.74 1.10 6.94
C MET A 98 6.81 0.09 6.52
N GLU A 99 6.51 -1.20 6.68
CA GLU A 99 7.40 -2.28 6.22
C GLU A 99 7.55 -2.22 4.70
N LYS A 100 8.79 -2.35 4.22
CA LYS A 100 9.10 -2.23 2.80
C LYS A 100 8.42 -3.32 1.98
N ASP A 101 8.36 -4.54 2.49
CA ASP A 101 7.67 -5.64 1.79
C ASP A 101 6.18 -5.38 1.66
N PHE A 102 5.55 -4.74 2.66
CA PHE A 102 4.15 -4.35 2.56
C PHE A 102 3.96 -3.27 1.48
N TRP A 103 4.82 -2.25 1.48
CA TRP A 103 4.86 -1.22 0.44
C TRP A 103 5.03 -1.83 -0.96
N ASP A 104 5.98 -2.75 -1.13
CA ASP A 104 6.25 -3.35 -2.43
C ASP A 104 5.10 -4.19 -2.98
N ILE A 105 4.30 -4.83 -2.11
CA ILE A 105 3.15 -5.66 -2.51
C ILE A 105 1.89 -4.82 -2.78
N HIS A 106 1.66 -3.74 -2.03
CA HIS A 106 0.37 -3.03 -2.03
C HIS A 106 0.43 -1.59 -2.54
N MET A 107 1.63 -1.01 -2.66
CA MET A 107 1.84 0.40 -3.02
C MET A 107 2.75 0.57 -4.24
N LYS A 108 3.31 -0.50 -4.82
CA LYS A 108 3.72 -0.42 -6.22
C LYS A 108 2.46 -0.11 -7.02
N GLU A 109 2.47 1.06 -7.66
CA GLU A 109 1.35 1.61 -8.43
C GLU A 109 0.63 0.47 -9.16
N GLU A 110 -0.70 0.38 -9.01
CA GLU A 110 -1.51 -0.49 -9.86
C GLU A 110 -1.16 -0.10 -11.31
N THR A 111 -0.30 -0.89 -11.93
CA THR A 111 0.07 -0.67 -13.32
C THR A 111 -1.20 -0.89 -14.12
N THR A 112 -1.69 0.17 -14.76
CA THR A 112 -2.91 0.08 -15.60
C THR A 112 -2.68 -0.75 -16.85
N VAL A 113 -1.41 -1.07 -17.18
CA VAL A 113 -1.00 -1.87 -18.32
C VAL A 113 -0.03 -2.97 -17.86
N ASP A 114 -0.33 -4.22 -18.23
CA ASP A 114 0.59 -5.34 -18.06
C ASP A 114 1.93 -5.07 -18.77
N LYS A 115 3.04 -5.46 -18.14
CA LYS A 115 4.40 -5.17 -18.64
C LYS A 115 4.69 -5.81 -20.00
N MET A 116 4.14 -7.00 -20.28
CA MET A 116 4.32 -7.67 -21.57
C MET A 116 3.53 -6.95 -22.66
N LEU A 117 2.26 -6.61 -22.39
CA LEU A 117 1.44 -5.80 -23.30
C LEU A 117 2.06 -4.41 -23.55
N ALA A 118 2.61 -3.77 -22.51
CA ALA A 118 3.30 -2.50 -22.64
C ALA A 118 4.50 -2.60 -23.58
N ASN A 119 5.29 -3.68 -23.49
CA ASN A 119 6.44 -3.90 -24.37
C ASN A 119 6.01 -4.09 -25.84
N GLU A 120 4.89 -4.79 -26.09
CA GLU A 120 4.33 -4.95 -27.43
C GLU A 120 3.86 -3.61 -28.01
N ILE A 121 3.14 -2.80 -27.22
CA ILE A 121 2.68 -1.46 -27.62
C ILE A 121 3.89 -0.56 -27.90
N ILE A 122 4.88 -0.53 -27.00
CA ILE A 122 6.09 0.29 -27.16
C ILE A 122 6.86 -0.10 -28.43
N LYS A 123 6.89 -1.39 -28.79
CA LYS A 123 7.52 -1.84 -30.04
C LYS A 123 6.85 -1.21 -31.26
N VAL A 124 5.52 -1.27 -31.34
CA VAL A 124 4.76 -0.64 -32.44
C VAL A 124 4.98 0.87 -32.48
N LEU A 125 4.97 1.54 -31.32
CA LEU A 125 5.23 2.98 -31.23
C LEU A 125 6.64 3.34 -31.72
N LYS A 126 7.65 2.53 -31.38
CA LYS A 126 9.05 2.71 -31.84
C LYS A 126 9.16 2.54 -33.35
N GLU A 127 8.50 1.56 -33.95
CA GLU A 127 8.50 1.37 -35.42
C GLU A 127 7.88 2.59 -36.13
N GLN A 128 6.73 3.08 -35.63
CA GLN A 128 6.09 4.30 -36.17
C GLN A 128 6.95 5.55 -35.96
N TRP A 129 7.71 5.61 -34.87
CA TRP A 129 8.61 6.71 -34.58
C TRP A 129 9.74 6.77 -35.62
N VAL A 130 10.36 5.62 -35.94
CA VAL A 130 11.43 5.52 -36.96
C VAL A 130 10.92 5.96 -38.34
N ILE A 131 9.71 5.53 -38.72
CA ILE A 131 9.09 5.95 -39.99
C ILE A 131 8.84 7.46 -39.99
N SER A 132 8.29 8.00 -38.91
CA SER A 132 7.99 9.43 -38.79
C SER A 132 9.25 10.29 -38.84
N ASP A 133 10.34 9.82 -38.23
CA ASP A 133 11.65 10.47 -38.29
C ASP A 133 12.23 10.47 -39.72
N THR A 134 12.18 9.32 -40.38
CA THR A 134 12.68 9.14 -41.76
C THR A 134 11.94 10.06 -42.75
N LEU A 135 10.66 10.31 -42.53
CA LEU A 135 9.82 11.17 -43.37
C LEU A 135 9.84 12.66 -42.97
N GLY A 136 10.58 13.02 -41.91
CA GLY A 136 10.69 14.41 -41.44
C GLY A 136 9.45 14.93 -40.68
N TYR A 137 8.58 14.05 -40.19
CA TYR A 137 7.39 14.43 -39.41
C TYR A 137 7.72 14.67 -37.94
N SER A 138 8.34 15.82 -37.65
CA SER A 138 8.88 16.21 -36.34
C SER A 138 7.84 16.18 -35.20
N GLU A 139 6.62 16.69 -35.44
CA GLU A 139 5.55 16.69 -34.42
C GLU A 139 5.08 15.27 -34.10
N LYS A 140 4.88 14.44 -35.13
CA LYS A 140 4.45 13.05 -34.97
C LYS A 140 5.52 12.23 -34.25
N LYS A 141 6.80 12.44 -34.58
CA LYS A 141 7.95 11.85 -33.89
C LYS A 141 7.94 12.16 -32.39
N LYS A 142 7.76 13.44 -32.02
CA LYS A 142 7.69 13.86 -30.62
C LYS A 142 6.51 13.19 -29.90
N TYR A 143 5.32 13.23 -30.49
CA TYR A 143 4.12 12.60 -29.92
C TYR A 143 4.31 11.10 -29.66
N LEU A 144 4.89 10.36 -30.60
CA LEU A 144 5.13 8.92 -30.46
C LEU A 144 6.14 8.61 -29.35
N GLY A 145 7.15 9.48 -29.15
CA GLY A 145 8.07 9.41 -28.03
C GLY A 145 7.35 9.58 -26.69
N ASP A 146 6.61 10.68 -26.54
CA ASP A 146 5.86 10.99 -25.33
C ASP A 146 4.84 9.89 -25.00
N LEU A 147 4.16 9.35 -26.02
CA LEU A 147 3.21 8.26 -25.86
C LEU A 147 3.89 6.96 -25.39
N ALA A 148 5.08 6.65 -25.91
CA ALA A 148 5.83 5.47 -25.46
C ALA A 148 6.25 5.60 -23.98
N ASP A 149 6.63 6.79 -23.51
CA ASP A 149 6.95 7.01 -22.11
C ASP A 149 5.73 6.96 -21.19
N ARG A 150 4.57 7.45 -21.65
CA ARG A 150 3.31 7.26 -20.91
C ARG A 150 2.98 5.78 -20.74
N VAL A 151 3.20 4.96 -21.77
CA VAL A 151 3.00 3.49 -21.68
C VAL A 151 4.02 2.83 -20.74
N ARG A 152 5.29 3.27 -20.75
CA ARG A 152 6.31 2.79 -19.79
C ARG A 152 5.88 3.07 -18.36
N VAL A 153 5.55 4.31 -18.04
CA VAL A 153 5.10 4.72 -16.71
C VAL A 153 3.85 3.93 -16.28
N ALA A 154 2.85 3.81 -17.17
CA ALA A 154 1.63 3.04 -16.90
C ALA A 154 1.86 1.54 -16.61
N SER A 155 3.03 1.01 -17.01
CA SER A 155 3.49 -0.36 -16.77
C SER A 155 4.55 -0.48 -15.67
N GLY A 156 4.81 0.59 -14.92
CA GLY A 156 5.82 0.63 -13.85
C GLY A 156 7.27 0.59 -14.34
N GLN A 157 7.51 1.04 -15.58
CA GLN A 157 8.85 1.14 -16.20
C GLN A 157 9.29 2.61 -16.27
N ASP A 158 10.60 2.86 -16.19
CA ASP A 158 11.14 4.21 -16.31
C ASP A 158 10.98 4.79 -17.72
N PRO A 159 10.67 6.10 -17.87
CA PRO A 159 10.67 6.77 -19.16
C PRO A 159 12.07 6.80 -19.78
N GLN A 160 12.15 6.78 -21.11
CA GLN A 160 13.40 6.67 -21.86
C GLN A 160 13.72 7.87 -22.73
N ASN A 161 12.73 8.68 -23.13
CA ASN A 161 13.02 9.91 -23.83
C ASN A 161 13.33 11.00 -22.78
N LYS A 162 14.49 11.64 -22.93
CA LYS A 162 14.88 12.83 -22.17
C LYS A 162 14.88 14.04 -23.10
#